data_AF-A0A971YP79-F1
#
_entry.id   AF-A0A971YP79-F1
#
_cell.length_a   1.000
_cell.length_b   1.000
_cell.length_c   1.000
_cell.angle_alpha   90.00
_cell.angle_beta   90.00
_cell.angle_gamma   90.00
#
_symmetry.space_group_name_H-M   'P 1'
#
loop_
_entity.id
_entity.type
_entity.pdbx_description
1 polymer ?
#
loop_
_entity_poly.entity_id
_entity_poly.type
_entity_poly.pdbx_seq_one_letter_code
_entity_poly.pdbx_strand_id
1 'polypeptide(L)'
;MKFVHVKLLVFFLFLLCTTPLTVSANAGPSYWHGYPSYEVLAVDKDCPLQVKSERLLFDLSADSRSSYTVQGQVTAAYRMLNPTANDLAVQMAFPLISSPAAFSAQNVTVTVDDRDVPYRLYLGNAVDSYGAEGEEKNLAFDDILATVTNQPYQPEHFSGQETGQLYSLEVTPTTDQSIHLVVDFEFDPDKTSILTNGFSRFERHGNLVRVASRCYEPRRLEIFVIGADIDFKTSAYIDGQLQQRTNLYSIHTSKGKVALRPYLLSSLKSWLEELAAETGTTIPLARTFSEQQLYDLYASALDRYLTGGFCELQELHHVLHEERVLTLVYDVDFPARSTRKVNVTSNTVATMDRRKTAHPVYTFTHILNPARYWNSFGSLTIDISTPPEAPHVIASNLDLTQIEEQRYTTTVPSLPDHDFVFSIYAHKSISLLDRITGVFNASFEYSILLVVGGIILAGMVVVLTGLTRFLRHK
;
A
#
# COMPACT_ATOMS: atom_id res chain seq x y z
N MET A 1 1.26 -64.79 15.83
CA MET A 1 0.86 -63.98 14.65
C MET A 1 0.23 -62.61 14.98
N LYS A 2 -0.54 -62.44 16.07
CA LYS A 2 -1.20 -61.15 16.41
C LYS A 2 -0.25 -59.95 16.70
N PHE A 3 0.95 -60.19 17.23
CA PHE A 3 1.92 -59.14 17.58
C PHE A 3 2.63 -58.47 16.38
N VAL A 4 2.76 -59.18 15.25
CA VAL A 4 3.43 -58.64 14.05
C VAL A 4 2.55 -57.59 13.37
N HIS A 5 1.22 -57.80 13.37
CA HIS A 5 0.27 -56.92 12.68
C HIS A 5 0.12 -55.57 13.37
N VAL A 6 0.20 -55.52 14.71
CA VAL A 6 0.14 -54.27 15.47
C VAL A 6 1.41 -53.43 15.28
N LYS A 7 2.59 -54.06 15.28
CA LYS A 7 3.86 -53.36 14.99
C LYS A 7 3.92 -52.87 13.55
N LEU A 8 3.39 -53.64 12.59
CA LEU A 8 3.30 -53.25 11.18
C LEU A 8 2.37 -52.04 11.00
N LEU A 9 1.22 -52.03 11.69
CA LEU A 9 0.27 -50.90 11.67
C LEU A 9 0.89 -49.63 12.25
N VAL A 10 1.57 -49.72 13.39
CA VAL A 10 2.26 -48.58 14.03
C VAL A 10 3.41 -48.08 13.16
N PHE A 11 4.16 -48.98 12.52
CA PHE A 11 5.22 -48.61 11.58
C PHE A 11 4.64 -47.93 10.33
N PHE A 12 3.50 -48.39 9.80
CA PHE A 12 2.82 -47.75 8.67
C PHE A 12 2.28 -46.35 9.02
N LEU A 13 1.70 -46.20 10.21
CA LEU A 13 1.25 -44.90 10.75
C LEU A 13 2.43 -43.95 10.98
N PHE A 14 3.57 -44.46 11.46
CA PHE A 14 4.79 -43.66 11.61
C PHE A 14 5.34 -43.24 10.25
N LEU A 15 5.35 -44.14 9.25
CA LEU A 15 5.78 -43.83 7.88
C LEU A 15 4.89 -42.74 7.24
N LEU A 16 3.57 -42.81 7.46
CA LEU A 16 2.58 -41.81 7.01
C LEU A 16 2.77 -40.45 7.68
N CYS A 17 3.32 -40.40 8.90
CA CYS A 17 3.65 -39.16 9.60
C CYS A 17 5.04 -38.59 9.23
N THR A 18 5.93 -39.40 8.64
CA THR A 18 7.28 -38.98 8.25
C THR A 18 7.44 -38.67 6.77
N THR A 19 6.39 -38.83 5.95
CA THR A 19 6.46 -38.34 4.58
C THR A 19 6.42 -36.81 4.61
N PRO A 20 7.42 -36.12 4.04
CA PRO A 20 7.36 -34.67 3.92
C PRO A 20 6.20 -34.34 2.98
N LEU A 21 5.07 -33.93 3.55
CA LEU A 21 4.06 -33.20 2.80
C LEU A 21 4.73 -31.90 2.41
N THR A 22 5.05 -31.73 1.14
CA THR A 22 5.40 -30.44 0.57
C THR A 22 4.15 -29.58 0.63
N VAL A 23 3.90 -28.96 1.79
CA VAL A 23 2.91 -27.91 1.93
C VAL A 23 3.54 -26.67 1.31
N SER A 24 3.13 -26.33 0.10
CA SER A 24 3.43 -25.02 -0.46
C SER A 24 2.66 -24.00 0.37
N ALA A 25 3.34 -23.38 1.34
CA ALA A 25 2.78 -22.32 2.19
C ALA A 25 2.64 -20.97 1.46
N ASN A 26 2.90 -20.92 0.15
CA ASN A 26 2.85 -19.70 -0.66
C ASN A 26 1.56 -19.68 -1.49
N ALA A 27 0.40 -19.64 -0.84
CA ALA A 27 -0.83 -19.28 -1.52
C ALA A 27 -0.87 -17.76 -1.61
N GLY A 28 -0.80 -17.22 -2.85
CA GLY A 28 -1.09 -15.81 -3.08
C GLY A 28 -2.51 -15.44 -2.56
N PRO A 29 -2.76 -14.16 -2.29
CA PRO A 29 -3.97 -13.71 -1.62
C PRO A 29 -5.23 -14.15 -2.37
N SER A 30 -6.29 -14.49 -1.62
CA SER A 30 -7.60 -14.86 -2.20
C SER A 30 -8.46 -13.63 -2.54
N TYR A 31 -8.08 -12.47 -2.02
CA TYR A 31 -8.65 -11.17 -2.34
C TYR A 31 -7.52 -10.13 -2.40
N TRP A 32 -7.52 -9.31 -3.43
CA TRP A 32 -6.61 -8.18 -3.56
C TRP A 32 -7.41 -6.95 -3.97
N HIS A 33 -7.35 -5.90 -3.17
CA HIS A 33 -8.06 -4.66 -3.44
C HIS A 33 -7.36 -3.92 -4.58
N GLY A 34 -8.09 -3.58 -5.63
CA GLY A 34 -7.64 -2.66 -6.68
C GLY A 34 -8.23 -1.28 -6.43
N TYR A 35 -7.86 -0.32 -7.26
CA TYR A 35 -8.30 1.06 -7.10
C TYR A 35 -8.92 1.58 -8.37
N PRO A 36 -9.94 2.45 -8.27
CA PRO A 36 -10.53 3.05 -9.45
C PRO A 36 -9.52 3.93 -10.20
N SER A 37 -9.72 4.02 -11.51
CA SER A 37 -9.16 5.08 -12.34
C SER A 37 -10.14 6.25 -12.45
N TYR A 38 -9.69 7.40 -12.94
CA TYR A 38 -10.49 8.63 -12.91
C TYR A 38 -10.47 9.36 -14.24
N GLU A 39 -11.48 10.22 -14.41
CA GLU A 39 -11.57 11.20 -15.48
C GLU A 39 -10.71 12.46 -15.24
N VAL A 40 -10.36 13.17 -16.31
CA VAL A 40 -9.77 14.52 -16.27
C VAL A 40 -10.78 15.55 -15.76
N LEU A 41 -10.25 16.50 -14.99
CA LEU A 41 -10.98 17.52 -14.26
C LEU A 41 -10.54 18.91 -14.70
N ALA A 42 -11.46 19.87 -14.75
CA ALA A 42 -11.09 21.28 -14.60
C ALA A 42 -10.93 21.59 -13.11
N VAL A 43 -9.90 22.34 -12.75
CA VAL A 43 -9.77 22.88 -11.39
C VAL A 43 -10.84 23.96 -11.13
N ASP A 44 -11.22 24.71 -12.16
CA ASP A 44 -12.31 25.67 -12.10
C ASP A 44 -13.66 25.00 -12.43
N LYS A 45 -14.62 25.10 -11.49
CA LYS A 45 -15.96 24.50 -11.60
C LYS A 45 -16.84 25.16 -12.66
N ASP A 46 -16.55 26.41 -13.04
CA ASP A 46 -17.31 27.16 -14.05
C ASP A 46 -16.64 27.16 -15.44
N CYS A 47 -15.82 26.14 -15.71
CA CYS A 47 -15.06 26.03 -16.94
C CYS A 47 -15.99 25.92 -18.18
N PRO A 48 -15.89 26.84 -19.16
CA PRO A 48 -16.80 26.86 -20.32
C PRO A 48 -16.48 25.77 -21.37
N LEU A 49 -15.40 25.00 -21.19
CA LEU A 49 -14.98 23.96 -22.10
C LEU A 49 -16.05 22.87 -22.26
N GLN A 50 -16.18 22.38 -23.49
CA GLN A 50 -17.10 21.31 -23.85
C GLN A 50 -16.30 20.06 -24.24
N VAL A 51 -16.58 18.94 -23.59
CA VAL A 51 -16.06 17.64 -24.02
C VAL A 51 -16.93 17.15 -25.18
N LYS A 52 -16.40 17.13 -26.40
CA LYS A 52 -17.11 16.64 -27.58
C LYS A 52 -17.16 15.12 -27.64
N SER A 53 -16.09 14.49 -27.19
CA SER A 53 -16.00 13.05 -27.08
C SER A 53 -14.88 12.67 -26.12
N GLU A 54 -15.06 11.57 -25.41
CA GLU A 54 -14.03 10.85 -24.68
C GLU A 54 -13.87 9.45 -25.26
N ARG A 55 -12.63 8.96 -25.32
CA ARG A 55 -12.32 7.57 -25.59
C ARG A 55 -11.47 7.01 -24.45
N LEU A 56 -12.01 6.05 -23.72
CA LEU A 56 -11.31 5.28 -22.68
C LEU A 56 -10.73 4.02 -23.31
N LEU A 57 -9.42 3.86 -23.24
CA LEU A 57 -8.71 2.66 -23.67
C LEU A 57 -8.12 1.95 -22.45
N PHE A 58 -8.66 0.79 -22.12
CA PHE A 58 -8.09 -0.13 -21.14
C PHE A 58 -7.20 -1.14 -21.86
N ASP A 59 -5.89 -0.94 -21.79
CA ASP A 59 -4.91 -1.92 -22.25
C ASP A 59 -4.43 -2.77 -21.07
N LEU A 60 -5.08 -3.92 -20.90
CA LEU A 60 -4.78 -4.90 -19.87
C LEU A 60 -3.98 -6.09 -20.44
N SER A 61 -3.44 -5.95 -21.66
CA SER A 61 -2.76 -7.05 -22.35
C SER A 61 -1.31 -7.28 -21.89
N ALA A 62 -0.76 -6.35 -21.11
CA ALA A 62 0.58 -6.46 -20.54
C ALA A 62 0.70 -7.66 -19.58
N ASP A 63 1.89 -8.26 -19.53
CA ASP A 63 2.15 -9.40 -18.64
C ASP A 63 2.07 -8.98 -17.17
N SER A 64 1.08 -9.52 -16.44
CA SER A 64 0.82 -9.20 -15.03
C SER A 64 1.36 -10.25 -14.05
N ARG A 65 2.13 -11.25 -14.53
CA ARG A 65 2.56 -12.44 -13.74
C ARG A 65 3.36 -12.17 -12.46
N SER A 66 3.96 -10.98 -12.30
CA SER A 66 4.68 -10.59 -11.09
C SER A 66 3.79 -9.91 -10.03
N SER A 67 2.53 -9.61 -10.36
CA SER A 67 1.54 -8.99 -9.50
C SER A 67 0.55 -10.03 -8.95
N TYR A 68 -0.04 -9.76 -7.79
CA TYR A 68 -1.12 -10.58 -7.25
C TYR A 68 -2.46 -10.36 -7.96
N THR A 69 -2.57 -9.32 -8.80
CA THR A 69 -3.78 -8.97 -9.56
C THR A 69 -3.44 -8.50 -10.97
N VAL A 70 -4.42 -8.47 -11.87
CA VAL A 70 -4.26 -7.90 -13.22
C VAL A 70 -4.01 -6.39 -13.12
N GLN A 71 -2.97 -5.95 -13.83
CA GLN A 71 -2.60 -4.55 -14.00
C GLN A 71 -2.61 -4.21 -15.49
N GLY A 72 -2.73 -2.93 -15.81
CA GLY A 72 -2.64 -2.44 -17.18
C GLY A 72 -2.52 -0.93 -17.21
N GLN A 73 -2.78 -0.36 -18.38
CA GLN A 73 -2.89 1.08 -18.56
C GLN A 73 -4.31 1.47 -18.95
N VAL A 74 -4.75 2.61 -18.45
CA VAL A 74 -5.93 3.30 -18.93
C VAL A 74 -5.50 4.60 -19.60
N THR A 75 -5.98 4.83 -20.81
CA THR A 75 -5.81 6.11 -21.51
C THR A 75 -7.17 6.76 -21.67
N ALA A 76 -7.33 7.96 -21.12
CA ALA A 76 -8.48 8.80 -21.34
C ALA A 76 -8.14 9.87 -22.37
N ALA A 77 -8.78 9.78 -23.55
CA ALA A 77 -8.50 10.64 -24.70
C ALA A 77 -9.71 11.54 -25.01
N TYR A 78 -9.53 12.84 -24.83
CA TYR A 78 -10.59 13.84 -24.95
C TYR A 78 -10.45 14.68 -26.21
N ARG A 79 -11.59 15.04 -26.81
CA ARG A 79 -11.70 16.17 -27.73
C ARG A 79 -12.44 17.30 -27.05
N MET A 80 -11.72 18.35 -26.68
CA MET A 80 -12.25 19.46 -25.89
C MET A 80 -12.36 20.72 -26.75
N LEU A 81 -13.54 21.35 -26.75
CA LEU A 81 -13.83 22.59 -27.48
C LEU A 81 -13.83 23.77 -26.50
N ASN A 82 -13.12 24.84 -26.84
CA ASN A 82 -13.38 26.17 -26.31
C ASN A 82 -14.48 26.83 -27.16
N PRO A 83 -15.71 26.99 -26.63
CA PRO A 83 -16.79 27.58 -27.40
C PRO A 83 -16.77 29.12 -27.38
N THR A 84 -15.85 29.75 -26.65
CA THR A 84 -15.84 31.21 -26.44
C THR A 84 -15.09 31.93 -27.56
N ALA A 85 -15.24 33.25 -27.62
CA ALA A 85 -14.49 34.11 -28.54
C ALA A 85 -13.10 34.51 -28.03
N ASN A 86 -12.74 34.10 -26.81
CA ASN A 86 -11.47 34.43 -26.17
C ASN A 86 -10.61 33.17 -26.03
N ASP A 87 -9.30 33.37 -25.96
CA ASP A 87 -8.39 32.30 -25.57
C ASP A 87 -8.61 31.97 -24.08
N LEU A 88 -8.52 30.69 -23.73
CA LEU A 88 -8.65 30.20 -22.36
C LEU A 88 -7.38 29.47 -21.97
N ALA A 89 -6.83 29.79 -20.81
CA ALA A 89 -5.83 28.95 -20.14
C ALA A 89 -6.54 28.18 -19.04
N VAL A 90 -6.61 26.85 -19.17
CA VAL A 90 -7.36 26.00 -18.24
C VAL A 90 -6.40 25.10 -17.49
N GLN A 91 -6.46 25.18 -16.16
CA GLN A 91 -5.76 24.25 -15.30
C GLN A 91 -6.57 22.97 -15.16
N MET A 92 -5.96 21.86 -15.57
CA MET A 92 -6.52 20.53 -15.50
C MET A 92 -5.97 19.77 -14.30
N ALA A 93 -6.79 18.92 -13.72
CA ALA A 93 -6.39 17.96 -12.69
C ALA A 93 -6.74 16.53 -13.13
N PHE A 94 -5.89 15.56 -12.82
CA PHE A 94 -6.16 14.15 -13.06
C PHE A 94 -5.75 13.35 -11.82
N PRO A 95 -6.72 12.82 -11.06
CA PRO A 95 -6.43 12.00 -9.90
C PRO A 95 -6.07 10.56 -10.32
N LEU A 96 -5.21 9.94 -9.54
CA LEU A 96 -4.88 8.53 -9.62
C LEU A 96 -4.57 8.03 -8.22
N ILE A 97 -4.71 6.73 -7.98
CA ILE A 97 -4.34 6.14 -6.69
C ILE A 97 -2.99 5.44 -6.84
N SER A 98 -2.03 5.84 -6.00
CA SER A 98 -0.73 5.18 -5.88
C SER A 98 -0.08 5.56 -4.55
N SER A 99 0.77 4.68 -4.02
CA SER A 99 1.65 5.03 -2.90
C SER A 99 2.87 5.83 -3.37
N PRO A 100 3.42 6.75 -2.54
CA PRO A 100 4.64 7.49 -2.86
C PRO A 100 5.82 6.60 -3.28
N ALA A 101 5.95 5.42 -2.68
CA ALA A 101 7.00 4.46 -2.98
C ALA A 101 6.81 3.72 -4.30
N ALA A 102 5.57 3.44 -4.71
CA ALA A 102 5.26 2.70 -5.93
C ALA A 102 5.10 3.61 -7.17
N PHE A 103 4.82 4.90 -6.97
CA PHE A 103 4.59 5.82 -8.07
C PHE A 103 5.82 6.00 -8.96
N SER A 104 5.62 5.91 -10.28
CA SER A 104 6.64 6.20 -11.29
C SER A 104 6.07 7.15 -12.34
N ALA A 105 6.73 8.30 -12.51
CA ALA A 105 6.39 9.28 -13.54
C ALA A 105 6.51 8.74 -14.97
N GLN A 106 7.23 7.63 -15.19
CA GLN A 106 7.37 6.99 -16.51
C GLN A 106 6.10 6.25 -16.93
N ASN A 107 5.24 5.88 -15.97
CA ASN A 107 3.98 5.19 -16.22
C ASN A 107 2.81 6.17 -16.41
N VAL A 108 3.11 7.47 -16.48
CA VAL A 108 2.12 8.54 -16.61
C VAL A 108 2.51 9.45 -17.74
N THR A 109 1.62 9.62 -18.70
CA THR A 109 1.82 10.51 -19.84
C THR A 109 0.64 11.45 -19.96
N VAL A 110 0.92 12.74 -20.08
CA VAL A 110 -0.08 13.78 -20.39
C VAL A 110 0.32 14.42 -21.72
N THR A 111 -0.57 14.37 -22.71
CA THR A 111 -0.34 14.98 -24.01
C THR A 111 -1.44 15.94 -24.41
N VAL A 112 -1.06 17.00 -25.12
CA VAL A 112 -1.97 17.92 -25.78
C VAL A 112 -1.60 18.02 -27.25
N ASP A 113 -2.54 17.72 -28.13
CA ASP A 113 -2.34 17.59 -29.58
C ASP A 113 -1.10 16.74 -29.90
N ASP A 114 -1.02 15.57 -29.25
CA ASP A 114 0.02 14.56 -29.43
C ASP A 114 1.44 15.02 -29.01
N ARG A 115 1.54 16.06 -28.16
CA ARG A 115 2.79 16.54 -27.55
C ARG A 115 2.74 16.44 -26.04
N ASP A 116 3.83 15.96 -25.43
CA ASP A 116 3.96 15.88 -23.98
C ASP A 116 3.86 17.26 -23.31
N VAL A 117 3.12 17.33 -22.22
CA VAL A 117 2.97 18.53 -21.39
C VAL A 117 3.44 18.21 -19.97
N PRO A 118 4.26 19.07 -19.34
CA PRO A 118 4.68 18.86 -17.97
C PRO A 118 3.50 19.00 -17.01
N TYR A 119 3.54 18.23 -15.93
CA TYR A 119 2.57 18.30 -14.85
C TYR A 119 3.28 18.50 -13.51
N ARG A 120 2.54 19.05 -12.55
CA ARG A 120 2.88 19.05 -11.13
C ARG A 120 2.14 17.90 -10.45
N LEU A 121 2.78 17.24 -9.50
CA LEU A 121 2.18 16.16 -8.72
C LEU A 121 1.88 16.64 -7.30
N TYR A 122 0.67 16.34 -6.82
CA TYR A 122 0.19 16.68 -5.48
C TYR A 122 -0.17 15.43 -4.69
N LEU A 123 0.38 15.28 -3.48
CA LEU A 123 0.01 14.26 -2.50
C LEU A 123 -1.32 14.60 -1.83
N GLY A 124 -2.34 13.79 -2.08
CA GLY A 124 -3.63 13.88 -1.44
C GLY A 124 -3.78 12.97 -0.22
N ASN A 125 -5.02 12.72 0.16
CA ASN A 125 -5.38 11.90 1.32
C ASN A 125 -5.08 10.42 1.08
N ALA A 126 -4.79 9.71 2.17
CA ALA A 126 -4.73 8.25 2.14
C ALA A 126 -6.10 7.65 1.83
N VAL A 127 -6.10 6.61 1.01
CA VAL A 127 -7.27 5.76 0.75
C VAL A 127 -7.11 4.49 1.60
N ASP A 128 -8.22 3.85 1.95
CA ASP A 128 -8.18 2.67 2.79
C ASP A 128 -7.44 1.54 2.03
N SER A 129 -6.18 1.31 2.42
CA SER A 129 -5.40 0.17 1.99
C SER A 129 -5.67 -0.98 2.95
N TYR A 130 -5.80 -2.20 2.42
CA TYR A 130 -5.98 -3.49 3.10
C TYR A 130 -7.40 -4.06 3.23
N GLY A 131 -7.68 -5.05 2.36
CA GLY A 131 -8.08 -6.41 2.74
C GLY A 131 -9.44 -6.66 3.40
N ALA A 132 -10.17 -5.63 3.82
CA ALA A 132 -11.52 -5.76 4.35
C ALA A 132 -12.52 -5.10 3.39
N GLU A 133 -13.71 -5.70 3.25
CA GLU A 133 -14.87 -5.03 2.67
C GLU A 133 -15.22 -3.82 3.55
N GLY A 134 -14.64 -2.66 3.22
CA GLY A 134 -15.11 -1.36 3.66
C GLY A 134 -15.93 -0.73 2.54
N GLU A 135 -16.94 0.06 2.90
CA GLU A 135 -17.55 0.98 1.93
C GLU A 135 -16.43 1.80 1.29
N GLU A 136 -16.33 1.73 -0.04
CA GLU A 136 -15.45 2.61 -0.81
C GLU A 136 -15.76 4.02 -0.35
N LYS A 137 -14.84 4.66 0.41
CA LYS A 137 -15.04 6.04 0.82
C LYS A 137 -15.28 6.80 -0.47
N ASN A 138 -16.48 7.37 -0.61
CA ASN A 138 -16.79 8.22 -1.74
C ASN A 138 -15.72 9.31 -1.81
N LEU A 139 -14.76 9.17 -2.73
CA LEU A 139 -13.74 10.18 -2.99
C LEU A 139 -14.43 11.29 -3.76
N ALA A 140 -15.12 12.14 -3.03
CA ALA A 140 -15.82 13.27 -3.61
C ALA A 140 -14.80 14.17 -4.31
N PHE A 141 -15.16 14.61 -5.51
CA PHE A 141 -14.33 15.51 -6.32
C PHE A 141 -13.81 16.73 -5.55
N ASP A 142 -14.67 17.32 -4.71
CA ASP A 142 -14.32 18.50 -3.91
C ASP A 142 -13.21 18.19 -2.89
N ASP A 143 -13.21 16.98 -2.32
CA ASP A 143 -12.18 16.55 -1.37
C ASP A 143 -10.84 16.33 -2.08
N ILE A 144 -10.85 15.80 -3.30
CA ILE A 144 -9.65 15.64 -4.13
C ILE A 144 -9.06 17.01 -4.45
N LEU A 145 -9.87 17.94 -4.96
CA LEU A 145 -9.40 19.28 -5.31
C LEU A 145 -8.91 20.08 -4.09
N ALA A 146 -9.51 19.88 -2.91
CA ALA A 146 -9.06 20.53 -1.68
C ALA A 146 -7.61 20.14 -1.31
N THR A 147 -7.11 18.99 -1.76
CA THR A 147 -5.71 18.55 -1.56
C THR A 147 -4.74 19.11 -2.61
N VAL A 148 -5.24 19.72 -3.68
CA VAL A 148 -4.40 20.42 -4.67
C VAL A 148 -4.01 21.79 -4.10
N THR A 149 -3.05 21.79 -3.18
CA THR A 149 -2.63 22.98 -2.47
C THR A 149 -1.13 23.00 -2.21
N ASN A 150 -0.55 24.21 -2.20
CA ASN A 150 0.82 24.44 -1.73
C ASN A 150 0.85 24.97 -0.29
N GLN A 151 -0.31 25.04 0.38
CA GLN A 151 -0.38 25.46 1.78
C GLN A 151 0.30 24.39 2.65
N PRO A 152 1.31 24.76 3.46
CA PRO A 152 1.96 23.81 4.36
C PRO A 152 0.96 23.19 5.32
N TYR A 153 1.15 21.91 5.64
CA TYR A 153 0.38 21.24 6.68
C TYR A 153 0.57 21.98 8.01
N GLN A 154 -0.53 22.12 8.76
CA GLN A 154 -0.53 22.75 10.08
C GLN A 154 -0.71 21.64 11.13
N PRO A 155 0.35 21.25 11.86
CA PRO A 155 0.24 20.20 12.86
C PRO A 155 -0.55 20.65 14.09
N GLU A 156 -1.25 19.71 14.73
CA GLU A 156 -2.04 19.96 15.94
C GLU A 156 -1.23 19.72 17.22
N HIS A 157 -0.32 18.73 17.23
CA HIS A 157 0.43 18.33 18.42
C HIS A 157 1.86 18.91 18.52
N PHE A 158 2.32 19.66 17.52
CA PHE A 158 3.65 20.30 17.51
C PHE A 158 3.71 21.54 16.62
N SER A 159 4.74 22.38 16.77
CA SER A 159 4.94 23.55 15.90
C SER A 159 5.70 23.19 14.61
N GLY A 160 5.32 23.78 13.47
CA GLY A 160 6.08 23.64 12.22
C GLY A 160 7.53 24.17 12.29
N GLN A 161 7.88 24.94 13.33
CA GLN A 161 9.24 25.45 13.59
C GLN A 161 9.85 24.86 14.88
N GLU A 162 9.32 23.74 15.37
CA GLU A 162 9.79 23.12 16.61
C GLU A 162 11.29 22.84 16.57
N THR A 163 11.97 23.16 17.67
CA THR A 163 13.37 22.80 17.88
C THR A 163 13.44 21.84 19.05
N GLY A 164 13.99 20.67 18.80
CA GLY A 164 14.17 19.64 19.81
C GLY A 164 15.63 19.50 20.24
N GLN A 165 15.80 18.74 21.31
CA GLN A 165 17.06 18.27 21.81
C GLN A 165 17.33 16.89 21.21
N LEU A 166 18.33 16.77 20.34
CA LEU A 166 18.76 15.49 19.78
C LEU A 166 19.87 14.90 20.65
N TYR A 167 19.65 13.66 21.10
CA TYR A 167 20.65 12.79 21.68
C TYR A 167 21.08 11.76 20.64
N SER A 168 22.37 11.66 20.36
CA SER A 168 22.93 10.64 19.47
C SER A 168 23.87 9.74 20.26
N LEU A 169 23.58 8.43 20.22
CA LEU A 169 24.31 7.37 20.89
C LEU A 169 25.06 6.58 19.81
N GLU A 170 26.36 6.78 19.71
CA GLU A 170 27.25 5.99 18.85
C GLU A 170 27.70 4.75 19.61
N VAL A 171 27.25 3.57 19.18
CA VAL A 171 27.41 2.31 19.90
C VAL A 171 28.29 1.39 19.08
N THR A 172 29.38 0.93 19.68
CA THR A 172 30.33 0.01 19.02
C THR A 172 30.47 -1.25 19.88
N PRO A 173 29.98 -2.42 19.43
CA PRO A 173 30.28 -3.69 20.07
C PRO A 173 31.79 -3.94 20.08
N THR A 174 32.33 -4.46 21.20
CA THR A 174 33.77 -4.81 21.32
C THR A 174 34.00 -6.31 21.14
N THR A 175 33.03 -7.01 20.55
CA THR A 175 33.00 -8.46 20.34
C THR A 175 32.23 -8.78 19.07
N ASP A 176 32.50 -9.95 18.47
CA ASP A 176 31.77 -10.46 17.31
C ASP A 176 30.35 -10.93 17.68
N GLN A 177 30.03 -11.03 18.98
CA GLN A 177 28.69 -11.34 19.45
C GLN A 177 27.81 -10.08 19.41
N SER A 178 26.56 -10.22 18.98
CA SER A 178 25.61 -9.11 19.07
C SER A 178 25.31 -8.79 20.53
N ILE A 179 25.29 -7.51 20.86
CA ILE A 179 24.75 -7.00 22.12
C ILE A 179 23.35 -6.42 21.93
N HIS A 180 22.58 -6.31 22.99
CA HIS A 180 21.29 -5.63 23.04
C HIS A 180 21.42 -4.40 23.93
N LEU A 181 21.57 -3.22 23.31
CA LEU A 181 21.58 -1.96 24.05
C LEU A 181 20.16 -1.59 24.44
N VAL A 182 19.99 -1.19 25.70
CA VAL A 182 18.75 -0.73 26.31
C VAL A 182 18.93 0.69 26.80
N VAL A 183 17.95 1.55 26.53
CA VAL A 183 17.86 2.90 27.06
C VAL A 183 16.55 3.03 27.83
N ASP A 184 16.65 3.28 29.12
CA ASP A 184 15.53 3.50 30.03
C ASP A 184 15.42 5.00 30.34
N PHE A 185 14.24 5.58 30.20
CA PHE A 185 13.96 6.97 30.55
C PHE A 185 12.51 7.17 31.01
N GLU A 186 12.27 8.27 31.71
CA GLU A 186 10.94 8.66 32.17
C GLU A 186 10.60 10.05 31.60
N PHE A 187 9.37 10.24 31.15
CA PHE A 187 8.91 11.56 30.70
C PHE A 187 7.42 11.79 30.97
N ASP A 188 7.03 13.06 31.01
CA ASP A 188 5.65 13.51 31.14
C ASP A 188 5.07 13.75 29.73
N PRO A 189 4.10 12.94 29.26
CA PRO A 189 3.58 13.05 27.91
C PRO A 189 2.78 14.33 27.64
N ASP A 190 2.39 15.06 28.69
CA ASP A 190 1.71 16.35 28.55
C ASP A 190 2.70 17.50 28.31
N LYS A 191 4.00 17.27 28.49
CA LYS A 191 5.07 18.29 28.41
C LYS A 191 6.21 17.94 27.46
N THR A 192 6.33 16.67 27.10
CA THR A 192 7.46 16.15 26.35
C THR A 192 6.98 15.19 25.28
N SER A 193 7.50 15.39 24.08
CA SER A 193 7.33 14.49 22.95
C SER A 193 8.68 13.90 22.56
N ILE A 194 8.71 12.59 22.32
CA ILE A 194 9.93 11.81 22.08
C ILE A 194 9.82 11.12 20.72
N LEU A 195 10.82 11.32 19.87
CA LEU A 195 11.03 10.56 18.65
C LEU A 195 12.26 9.68 18.80
N THR A 196 12.17 8.41 18.41
CA THR A 196 13.33 7.51 18.45
C THR A 196 13.68 6.96 17.08
N ASN A 197 14.98 6.82 16.79
CA ASN A 197 15.49 6.25 15.55
C ASN A 197 16.53 5.15 15.82
N GLY A 198 16.50 4.09 15.01
CA GLY A 198 17.43 2.97 15.07
C GLY A 198 17.13 1.92 16.15
N PHE A 199 16.09 2.11 16.96
CA PHE A 199 15.62 1.13 17.95
C PHE A 199 14.72 0.08 17.29
N SER A 200 14.65 -1.11 17.87
CA SER A 200 13.88 -2.26 17.35
C SER A 200 12.97 -2.89 18.40
N ARG A 201 12.79 -2.23 19.54
CA ARG A 201 11.96 -2.67 20.67
C ARG A 201 11.54 -1.44 21.46
N PHE A 202 10.28 -1.42 21.84
CA PHE A 202 9.68 -0.42 22.73
C PHE A 202 8.82 -1.09 23.79
N GLU A 203 8.95 -0.62 25.02
CA GLU A 203 8.13 -1.01 26.17
C GLU A 203 7.76 0.25 26.95
N ARG A 204 6.49 0.35 27.38
CA ARG A 204 6.02 1.46 28.20
C ARG A 204 5.21 0.97 29.40
N HIS A 205 5.57 1.47 30.58
CA HIS A 205 4.86 1.25 31.83
C HIS A 205 4.60 2.60 32.50
N GLY A 206 3.44 3.20 32.20
CA GLY A 206 3.14 4.56 32.61
C GLY A 206 4.07 5.56 31.92
N ASN A 207 4.84 6.31 32.72
CA ASN A 207 5.81 7.30 32.23
C ASN A 207 7.19 6.70 31.94
N LEU A 208 7.46 5.48 32.41
CA LEU A 208 8.72 4.79 32.14
C LEU A 208 8.66 4.19 30.74
N VAL A 209 9.61 4.58 29.91
CA VAL A 209 9.84 4.02 28.58
C VAL A 209 11.18 3.33 28.53
N ARG A 210 11.18 2.17 27.87
CA ARG A 210 12.36 1.41 27.52
C ARG A 210 12.38 1.24 26.02
N VAL A 211 13.50 1.61 25.40
CA VAL A 211 13.80 1.29 24.01
C VAL A 211 15.05 0.44 23.92
N ALA A 212 15.11 -0.47 22.97
CA ALA A 212 16.28 -1.32 22.78
C ALA A 212 16.57 -1.64 21.31
N SER A 213 17.84 -1.90 21.01
CA SER A 213 18.26 -2.38 19.69
C SER A 213 19.29 -3.48 19.85
N ARG A 214 19.26 -4.44 18.92
CA ARG A 214 20.38 -5.35 18.70
C ARG A 214 21.48 -4.61 17.93
N CYS A 215 22.73 -4.70 18.39
CA CYS A 215 23.90 -4.12 17.75
C CYS A 215 24.93 -5.23 17.52
N TYR A 216 25.17 -5.56 16.25
CA TYR A 216 26.22 -6.49 15.83
C TYR A 216 27.40 -5.75 15.17
N GLU A 217 27.12 -4.61 14.55
CA GLU A 217 28.07 -3.65 13.99
C GLU A 217 27.93 -2.29 14.69
N PRO A 218 28.90 -1.38 14.51
CA PRO A 218 28.76 0.00 14.96
C PRO A 218 27.48 0.63 14.42
N ARG A 219 26.68 1.24 15.30
CA ARG A 219 25.41 1.85 14.93
C ARG A 219 25.16 3.12 15.72
N ARG A 220 24.52 4.07 15.06
CA ARG A 220 23.98 5.29 15.66
C ARG A 220 22.53 5.09 16.06
N LEU A 221 22.19 5.41 17.30
CA LEU A 221 20.82 5.43 17.82
C LEU A 221 20.48 6.85 18.25
N GLU A 222 19.23 7.27 18.06
CA GLU A 222 18.84 8.66 18.32
C GLU A 222 17.58 8.77 19.15
N ILE A 223 17.57 9.75 20.06
CA ILE A 223 16.40 10.17 20.83
C ILE A 223 16.25 11.68 20.63
N PHE A 224 15.19 12.10 19.95
CA PHE A 224 14.86 13.50 19.71
C PHE A 224 13.74 13.92 20.65
N VAL A 225 13.98 14.98 21.42
CA VAL A 225 13.11 15.41 22.53
C VAL A 225 12.56 16.79 22.24
N ILE A 226 11.25 16.93 22.21
CA ILE A 226 10.53 18.20 22.09
C ILE A 226 9.93 18.53 23.45
N GLY A 227 10.04 19.79 23.90
CA GLY A 227 9.51 20.22 25.19
C GLY A 227 10.49 20.03 26.34
N ALA A 228 10.03 19.47 27.46
CA ALA A 228 10.88 19.28 28.64
C ALA A 228 11.93 18.18 28.40
N ASP A 229 13.16 18.46 28.81
CA ASP A 229 14.31 17.56 28.64
C ASP A 229 14.17 16.29 29.49
N ILE A 230 14.91 15.24 29.13
CA ILE A 230 14.87 13.95 29.82
C ILE A 230 16.26 13.50 30.27
N ASP A 231 16.27 12.71 31.34
CA ASP A 231 17.43 11.90 31.73
C ASP A 231 17.19 10.44 31.32
N PHE A 232 18.26 9.75 30.92
CA PHE A 232 18.19 8.34 30.54
C PHE A 232 19.37 7.53 31.07
N LYS A 233 19.16 6.22 31.18
CA LYS A 233 20.17 5.25 31.59
C LYS A 233 20.37 4.23 30.49
N THR A 234 21.64 3.95 30.17
CA THR A 234 22.00 2.92 29.21
C THR A 234 22.46 1.65 29.91
N SER A 235 22.08 0.51 29.36
CA SER A 235 22.62 -0.79 29.75
C SER A 235 22.71 -1.70 28.52
N ALA A 236 23.50 -2.77 28.59
CA ALA A 236 23.61 -3.72 27.48
C ALA A 236 23.51 -5.16 27.98
N TYR A 237 23.01 -6.03 27.11
CA TYR A 237 22.77 -7.44 27.39
C TYR A 237 23.30 -8.33 26.26
N ILE A 238 23.71 -9.57 26.56
CA ILE A 238 24.11 -10.53 25.52
C ILE A 238 22.88 -11.19 24.89
N ASP A 239 21.77 -11.28 25.62
CA ASP A 239 20.54 -11.92 25.18
C ASP A 239 19.40 -10.93 24.93
N GLY A 240 18.50 -11.27 23.99
CA GLY A 240 17.32 -10.46 23.69
C GLY A 240 16.24 -10.47 24.77
N GLN A 241 16.32 -11.37 25.77
CA GLN A 241 15.40 -11.37 26.92
C GLN A 241 15.83 -10.37 28.00
N LEU A 242 16.98 -9.69 27.83
CA LEU A 242 17.53 -8.68 28.73
C LEU A 242 17.84 -9.22 30.13
N GLN A 243 18.38 -10.45 30.23
CA GLN A 243 18.69 -11.09 31.50
C GLN A 243 20.18 -11.06 31.87
N GLN A 244 21.07 -11.18 30.89
CA GLN A 244 22.51 -11.29 31.07
C GLN A 244 23.21 -9.99 30.66
N ARG A 245 23.51 -9.14 31.64
CA ARG A 245 24.20 -7.86 31.42
C ARG A 245 25.62 -8.06 30.87
N THR A 246 26.06 -7.11 30.06
CA THR A 246 27.41 -7.08 29.49
C THR A 246 28.00 -5.68 29.43
N ASN A 247 29.33 -5.62 29.41
CA ASN A 247 30.12 -4.41 29.18
C ASN A 247 30.93 -4.51 27.88
N LEU A 248 30.59 -5.43 26.98
CA LEU A 248 31.29 -5.67 25.70
C LEU A 248 30.90 -4.65 24.62
N TYR A 249 30.91 -3.38 24.97
CA TYR A 249 30.59 -2.27 24.08
C TYR A 249 31.25 -0.97 24.53
N SER A 250 31.47 -0.06 23.60
CA SER A 250 31.69 1.35 23.89
C SER A 250 30.50 2.17 23.41
N ILE A 251 30.20 3.25 24.13
CA ILE A 251 29.15 4.20 23.77
C ILE A 251 29.70 5.61 23.87
N HIS A 252 29.49 6.41 22.83
CA HIS A 252 29.72 7.84 22.84
C HIS A 252 28.38 8.56 22.68
N THR A 253 28.02 9.40 23.64
CA THR A 253 26.76 10.16 23.62
C THR A 253 27.04 11.62 23.35
N SER A 254 26.37 12.18 22.35
CA SER A 254 26.38 13.60 22.06
C SER A 254 24.97 14.19 22.15
N LYS A 255 24.90 15.49 22.41
CA LYS A 255 23.66 16.24 22.64
C LYS A 255 23.72 17.57 21.89
N GLY A 256 22.71 17.90 21.10
CA GLY A 256 22.64 19.17 20.36
C GLY A 256 21.21 19.60 20.00
N LYS A 257 20.96 20.91 19.93
CA LYS A 257 19.65 21.44 19.49
C LYS A 257 19.53 21.32 17.97
N VAL A 258 18.42 20.77 17.49
CA VAL A 258 18.16 20.54 16.07
C VAL A 258 16.70 20.89 15.75
N ALA A 259 16.46 21.54 14.62
CA ALA A 259 15.10 21.83 14.15
C ALA A 259 14.41 20.54 13.66
N LEU A 260 13.11 20.38 13.95
CA LEU A 260 12.36 19.16 13.64
C LEU A 260 12.28 18.88 12.13
N ARG A 261 12.01 19.89 11.32
CA ARG A 261 11.89 19.75 9.86
C ARG A 261 13.12 19.14 9.20
N PRO A 262 14.34 19.71 9.34
CA PRO A 262 15.53 19.10 8.75
C PRO A 262 15.85 17.74 9.38
N TYR A 263 15.50 17.50 10.64
CA TYR A 263 15.64 16.18 11.26
C TYR A 263 14.83 15.12 10.52
N LEU A 264 13.50 15.29 10.39
CA LEU A 264 12.62 14.34 9.70
C LEU A 264 13.06 14.07 8.25
N LEU A 265 13.39 15.12 7.51
CA LEU A 265 13.83 14.99 6.12
C LEU A 265 15.19 14.29 6.00
N SER A 266 16.11 14.54 6.93
CA SER A 266 17.40 13.83 6.97
C SER A 266 17.23 12.35 7.31
N SER A 267 16.32 12.02 8.24
CA SER A 267 16.00 10.63 8.59
C SER A 267 15.39 9.87 7.41
N LEU A 268 14.46 10.49 6.67
CA LEU A 268 13.92 9.93 5.43
C LEU A 268 15.03 9.65 4.40
N LYS A 269 15.92 10.62 4.19
CA LYS A 269 17.03 10.46 3.25
C LYS A 269 17.95 9.31 3.63
N SER A 270 18.35 9.23 4.90
CA SER A 270 19.22 8.14 5.39
C SER A 270 18.56 6.77 5.24
N TRP A 271 17.26 6.66 5.57
CA TRP A 271 16.52 5.40 5.38
C TRP A 271 16.46 4.97 3.91
N LEU A 272 16.26 5.90 2.98
CA LEU A 272 16.27 5.60 1.55
C LEU A 272 17.65 5.11 1.06
N GLU A 273 18.74 5.71 1.57
CA GLU A 273 20.11 5.29 1.25
C GLU A 273 20.42 3.89 1.79
N GLU A 274 19.97 3.59 3.02
CA GLU A 274 20.08 2.26 3.64
C GLU A 274 19.27 1.21 2.86
N LEU A 275 18.01 1.49 2.54
CA LEU A 275 17.15 0.60 1.75
C LEU A 275 17.78 0.27 0.40
N ALA A 276 18.36 1.27 -0.28
CA ALA A 276 19.04 1.08 -1.56
C ALA A 276 20.31 0.23 -1.41
N ALA A 277 21.08 0.41 -0.34
CA ALA A 277 22.27 -0.38 -0.06
C ALA A 277 21.94 -1.85 0.26
N GLU A 278 20.87 -2.10 1.01
CA GLU A 278 20.47 -3.44 1.45
C GLU A 278 19.75 -4.25 0.37
N THR A 279 18.86 -3.60 -0.39
CA THR A 279 17.95 -4.30 -1.31
C THR A 279 18.25 -4.04 -2.78
N GLY A 280 19.08 -3.04 -3.09
CA GLY A 280 19.25 -2.52 -4.46
C GLY A 280 18.06 -1.70 -4.96
N THR A 281 17.00 -1.53 -4.15
CA THR A 281 15.78 -0.81 -4.53
C THR A 281 15.98 0.70 -4.35
N THR A 282 15.76 1.47 -5.42
CA THR A 282 15.81 2.94 -5.35
C THR A 282 14.40 3.51 -5.45
N ILE A 283 13.99 4.32 -4.46
CA ILE A 283 12.73 5.06 -4.49
C ILE A 283 13.04 6.55 -4.77
N PRO A 284 12.70 7.09 -5.96
CA PRO A 284 13.15 8.41 -6.39
C PRO A 284 12.29 9.57 -5.83
N LEU A 285 11.94 9.55 -4.54
CA LEU A 285 11.00 10.51 -3.93
C LEU A 285 11.36 11.98 -4.20
N ALA A 286 12.63 12.37 -4.03
CA ALA A 286 13.07 13.75 -4.20
C ALA A 286 13.04 14.25 -5.67
N ARG A 287 12.93 13.34 -6.64
CA ARG A 287 12.73 13.69 -8.06
C ARG A 287 11.25 13.79 -8.41
N THR A 288 10.39 13.12 -7.64
CA THR A 288 8.96 13.00 -7.88
C THR A 288 8.16 14.04 -7.11
N PHE A 289 8.52 14.30 -5.86
CA PHE A 289 7.79 15.17 -4.94
C PHE A 289 8.67 16.30 -4.44
N SER A 290 8.05 17.46 -4.20
CA SER A 290 8.75 18.57 -3.55
C SER A 290 9.10 18.24 -2.10
N GLU A 291 10.19 18.82 -1.58
CA GLU A 291 10.58 18.68 -0.18
C GLU A 291 9.45 19.08 0.79
N GLN A 292 8.70 20.13 0.44
CA GLN A 292 7.55 20.57 1.24
C GLN A 292 6.49 19.48 1.36
N GLN A 293 6.10 18.85 0.25
CA GLN A 293 5.13 17.75 0.25
C GLN A 293 5.62 16.53 1.05
N LEU A 294 6.91 16.19 0.96
CA LEU A 294 7.48 15.10 1.76
C LEU A 294 7.50 15.43 3.25
N TYR A 295 7.81 16.67 3.60
CA TYR A 295 7.71 17.14 4.98
C TYR A 295 6.27 17.10 5.48
N ASP A 296 5.31 17.62 4.72
CA ASP A 296 3.89 17.66 5.10
C ASP A 296 3.33 16.24 5.30
N LEU A 297 3.73 15.30 4.45
CA LEU A 297 3.42 13.88 4.60
C LEU A 297 3.91 13.32 5.94
N TYR A 298 5.19 13.57 6.27
CA TYR A 298 5.80 13.11 7.51
C TYR A 298 5.27 13.84 8.75
N ALA A 299 4.98 15.14 8.63
CA ALA A 299 4.41 15.94 9.69
C ALA A 299 3.00 15.47 10.04
N SER A 300 2.16 15.21 9.03
CA SER A 300 0.82 14.62 9.23
C SER A 300 0.88 13.22 9.82
N ALA A 301 1.83 12.38 9.37
CA ALA A 301 2.06 11.06 9.94
C ALA A 301 2.49 11.15 11.41
N LEU A 302 3.43 12.03 11.72
CA LEU A 302 3.88 12.28 13.08
C LEU A 302 2.73 12.72 13.97
N ASP A 303 1.90 13.65 13.51
CA ASP A 303 0.75 14.15 14.27
C ASP A 303 -0.24 13.03 14.62
N ARG A 304 -0.42 12.07 13.70
CA ARG A 304 -1.24 10.87 13.91
C ARG A 304 -0.60 9.87 14.88
N TYR A 305 0.71 9.66 14.77
CA TYR A 305 1.42 8.61 15.52
C TYR A 305 1.98 9.05 16.86
N LEU A 306 2.00 10.35 17.17
CA LEU A 306 2.49 10.91 18.44
C LEU A 306 1.50 10.66 19.60
N THR A 307 1.12 9.40 19.81
CA THR A 307 0.17 8.99 20.83
C THR A 307 0.85 9.00 22.20
N GLY A 308 0.38 9.85 23.10
CA GLY A 308 0.96 9.99 24.44
C GLY A 308 2.42 10.44 24.42
N GLY A 309 2.79 11.32 23.48
CA GLY A 309 4.10 11.97 23.40
C GLY A 309 5.25 11.08 22.96
N PHE A 310 5.00 9.95 22.26
CA PHE A 310 6.06 9.07 21.77
C PHE A 310 5.79 8.60 20.34
N CYS A 311 6.82 8.55 19.49
CA CYS A 311 6.76 8.01 18.13
C CYS A 311 8.11 7.39 17.73
N GLU A 312 8.08 6.20 17.14
CA GLU A 312 9.27 5.63 16.47
C GLU A 312 9.32 6.15 15.04
N LEU A 313 10.45 6.72 14.61
CA LEU A 313 10.57 7.27 13.26
C LEU A 313 10.36 6.23 12.15
N GLN A 314 10.58 4.95 12.46
CA GLN A 314 10.35 3.86 11.53
C GLN A 314 8.88 3.75 11.11
N GLU A 315 7.95 4.07 12.01
CA GLU A 315 6.51 4.10 11.74
C GLU A 315 6.16 5.15 10.68
N LEU A 316 6.93 6.24 10.59
CA LEU A 316 6.71 7.28 9.58
C LEU A 316 7.03 6.79 8.17
N HIS A 317 7.85 5.76 7.98
CA HIS A 317 8.10 5.22 6.63
C HIS A 317 6.90 4.46 6.07
N HIS A 318 5.98 3.97 6.93
CA HIS A 318 4.78 3.26 6.49
C HIS A 318 3.92 4.09 5.53
N VAL A 319 3.85 5.41 5.76
CA VAL A 319 3.03 6.31 4.95
C VAL A 319 3.52 6.47 3.51
N LEU A 320 4.75 6.03 3.20
CA LEU A 320 5.26 5.96 1.83
C LEU A 320 4.68 4.78 1.05
N HIS A 321 4.17 3.77 1.75
CA HIS A 321 3.54 2.59 1.18
C HIS A 321 2.01 2.62 1.29
N GLU A 322 1.46 3.58 2.03
CA GLU A 322 0.01 3.84 2.03
C GLU A 322 -0.44 4.30 0.64
N GLU A 323 -1.52 3.71 0.17
CA GLU A 323 -2.17 4.13 -1.07
C GLU A 323 -2.86 5.45 -0.84
N ARG A 324 -2.70 6.39 -1.78
CA ARG A 324 -3.21 7.76 -1.64
C ARG A 324 -3.73 8.26 -2.98
N VAL A 325 -4.63 9.23 -2.92
CA VAL A 325 -4.95 10.02 -4.12
C VAL A 325 -3.75 10.89 -4.45
N LEU A 326 -3.16 10.68 -5.62
CA LEU A 326 -2.18 11.58 -6.24
C LEU A 326 -2.89 12.38 -7.33
N THR A 327 -2.65 13.68 -7.40
CA THR A 327 -3.27 14.53 -8.41
C THR A 327 -2.22 15.14 -9.33
N LEU A 328 -2.31 14.83 -10.62
CA LEU A 328 -1.55 15.48 -11.68
C LEU A 328 -2.23 16.82 -11.99
N VAL A 329 -1.48 17.90 -12.04
CA VAL A 329 -2.00 19.23 -12.37
C VAL A 329 -1.18 19.82 -13.51
N TYR A 330 -1.84 20.17 -14.61
CA TYR A 330 -1.20 20.69 -15.82
C TYR A 330 -2.08 21.75 -16.48
N ASP A 331 -1.46 22.69 -17.19
CA ASP A 331 -2.17 23.79 -17.82
C ASP A 331 -2.31 23.53 -19.32
N VAL A 332 -3.48 23.84 -19.89
CA VAL A 332 -3.77 23.68 -21.31
C VAL A 332 -4.35 24.97 -21.86
N ASP A 333 -3.67 25.54 -22.85
CA ASP A 333 -4.18 26.69 -23.60
C ASP A 333 -5.16 26.24 -24.68
N PHE A 334 -6.33 26.84 -24.72
CA PHE A 334 -7.35 26.66 -25.76
C PHE A 334 -7.59 27.99 -26.48
N PRO A 335 -7.07 28.15 -27.72
CA PRO A 335 -7.41 29.29 -28.55
C PRO A 335 -8.93 29.43 -28.74
N ALA A 336 -9.39 30.66 -28.98
CA ALA A 336 -10.79 30.97 -29.24
C ALA A 336 -11.37 30.04 -30.33
N ARG A 337 -12.56 29.48 -30.07
CA ARG A 337 -13.29 28.61 -31.00
C ARG A 337 -12.51 27.38 -31.50
N SER A 338 -11.50 26.92 -30.76
CA SER A 338 -10.67 25.78 -31.15
C SER A 338 -11.04 24.50 -30.41
N THR A 339 -10.74 23.36 -31.07
CA THR A 339 -10.78 22.04 -30.43
C THR A 339 -9.36 21.55 -30.24
N ARG A 340 -9.04 21.02 -29.06
CA ARG A 340 -7.76 20.36 -28.80
C ARG A 340 -7.98 18.91 -28.37
N LYS A 341 -6.98 18.08 -28.63
CA LYS A 341 -6.90 16.74 -28.08
C LYS A 341 -6.13 16.78 -26.77
N VAL A 342 -6.67 16.16 -25.73
CA VAL A 342 -6.00 16.01 -24.43
C VAL A 342 -6.02 14.52 -24.12
N ASN A 343 -4.86 13.91 -23.88
CA ASN A 343 -4.80 12.50 -23.47
C ASN A 343 -4.05 12.38 -22.15
N VAL A 344 -4.58 11.56 -21.25
CA VAL A 344 -3.89 11.16 -20.02
C VAL A 344 -3.84 9.64 -19.97
N THR A 345 -2.63 9.09 -19.84
CA THR A 345 -2.38 7.67 -19.66
C THR A 345 -1.83 7.45 -18.26
N SER A 346 -2.37 6.46 -17.55
CA SER A 346 -1.91 6.04 -16.22
C SER A 346 -2.10 4.55 -15.99
N ASN A 347 -1.48 4.01 -14.94
CA ASN A 347 -1.69 2.63 -14.55
C ASN A 347 -3.09 2.41 -13.96
N THR A 348 -3.66 1.23 -14.21
CA THR A 348 -4.90 0.76 -13.60
C THR A 348 -4.68 -0.63 -13.01
N VAL A 349 -5.34 -0.92 -11.89
CA VAL A 349 -5.16 -2.17 -11.14
C VAL A 349 -6.53 -2.75 -10.78
N ALA A 350 -6.76 -4.02 -11.08
CA ALA A 350 -8.03 -4.66 -10.77
C ALA A 350 -8.18 -5.02 -9.29
N THR A 351 -9.41 -4.95 -8.79
CA THR A 351 -9.80 -5.71 -7.60
C THR A 351 -9.93 -7.19 -7.98
N MET A 352 -9.10 -8.04 -7.37
CA MET A 352 -9.15 -9.49 -7.53
C MET A 352 -9.99 -10.12 -6.41
N ASP A 353 -10.94 -10.98 -6.76
CA ASP A 353 -11.68 -11.82 -5.82
C ASP A 353 -11.71 -13.29 -6.29
N ARG A 354 -11.08 -14.19 -5.51
CA ARG A 354 -11.10 -15.65 -5.72
C ARG A 354 -11.89 -16.38 -4.63
N ARG A 355 -12.54 -15.68 -3.70
CA ARG A 355 -13.18 -16.29 -2.52
C ARG A 355 -14.36 -17.19 -2.88
N LYS A 356 -15.01 -16.95 -4.02
CA LYS A 356 -16.25 -17.62 -4.45
C LYS A 356 -16.14 -18.35 -5.79
N THR A 357 -14.96 -18.43 -6.38
CA THR A 357 -14.75 -18.96 -7.74
C THR A 357 -13.43 -19.74 -7.84
N ALA A 358 -13.36 -20.68 -8.80
CA ALA A 358 -12.15 -21.49 -9.02
C ALA A 358 -10.96 -20.64 -9.52
N HIS A 359 -11.24 -19.64 -10.35
CA HIS A 359 -10.30 -18.62 -10.80
C HIS A 359 -10.63 -17.27 -10.18
N PRO A 360 -9.71 -16.31 -10.12
CA PRO A 360 -10.04 -14.96 -9.67
C PRO A 360 -10.94 -14.22 -10.66
N VAL A 361 -11.89 -13.45 -10.14
CA VAL A 361 -12.62 -12.41 -10.87
C VAL A 361 -11.88 -11.09 -10.67
N TYR A 362 -11.60 -10.38 -11.77
CA TYR A 362 -10.92 -9.09 -11.72
C TYR A 362 -11.91 -7.99 -12.11
N THR A 363 -12.13 -7.02 -11.22
CA THR A 363 -13.08 -5.92 -11.41
C THR A 363 -12.33 -4.60 -11.50
N PHE A 364 -12.67 -3.82 -12.52
CA PHE A 364 -12.16 -2.48 -12.77
C PHE A 364 -13.28 -1.45 -12.60
N THR A 365 -12.94 -0.34 -11.96
CA THR A 365 -13.82 0.81 -11.80
C THR A 365 -13.15 2.05 -12.42
N HIS A 366 -13.93 2.84 -13.13
CA HIS A 366 -13.51 4.13 -13.68
C HIS A 366 -14.52 5.21 -13.32
N ILE A 367 -14.08 6.20 -12.56
CA ILE A 367 -14.91 7.26 -12.01
C ILE A 367 -15.18 8.32 -13.09
N LEU A 368 -16.43 8.37 -13.54
CA LEU A 368 -16.97 9.27 -14.59
C LEU A 368 -17.76 10.44 -14.00
N ASN A 369 -18.12 10.36 -12.73
CA ASN A 369 -18.87 11.41 -12.03
C ASN A 369 -18.31 12.84 -12.26
N PRO A 370 -16.98 13.06 -12.31
CA PRO A 370 -16.46 14.41 -12.47
C PRO A 370 -16.73 15.05 -13.84
N ALA A 371 -17.01 14.30 -14.91
CA ALA A 371 -17.41 14.84 -16.22
C ALA A 371 -18.55 15.86 -16.14
N ARG A 372 -19.43 15.72 -15.14
CA ARG A 372 -20.63 16.55 -14.99
C ARG A 372 -20.31 18.03 -14.77
N TYR A 373 -19.07 18.35 -14.39
CA TYR A 373 -18.61 19.73 -14.20
C TYR A 373 -18.15 20.39 -15.49
N TRP A 374 -18.01 19.65 -16.60
CA TRP A 374 -17.83 20.25 -17.92
C TRP A 374 -19.13 20.89 -18.40
N ASN A 375 -19.02 22.01 -19.13
CA ASN A 375 -20.17 22.73 -19.68
C ASN A 375 -21.09 21.85 -20.55
N SER A 376 -20.51 20.85 -21.23
CA SER A 376 -21.27 19.78 -21.87
C SER A 376 -20.38 18.57 -22.11
N PHE A 377 -20.98 17.38 -22.07
CA PHE A 377 -20.29 16.13 -22.35
C PHE A 377 -20.97 15.37 -23.51
N GLY A 378 -20.19 15.03 -24.54
CA GLY A 378 -20.64 14.33 -25.73
C GLY A 378 -20.55 12.81 -25.62
N SER A 379 -20.12 12.14 -26.69
CA SER A 379 -20.07 10.68 -26.72
C SER A 379 -18.90 10.11 -25.90
N LEU A 380 -19.14 9.01 -25.20
CA LEU A 380 -18.10 8.20 -24.55
C LEU A 380 -17.93 6.89 -25.33
N THR A 381 -16.70 6.62 -25.78
CA THR A 381 -16.30 5.34 -26.37
C THR A 381 -15.40 4.60 -25.39
N ILE A 382 -15.62 3.30 -25.18
CA ILE A 382 -14.79 2.47 -24.32
C ILE A 382 -14.24 1.34 -25.17
N ASP A 383 -12.92 1.11 -25.08
CA ASP A 383 -12.24 -0.04 -25.66
C ASP A 383 -11.45 -0.79 -24.59
N ILE A 384 -11.53 -2.11 -24.62
CA ILE A 384 -10.88 -2.98 -23.65
C ILE A 384 -10.09 -4.06 -24.39
N SER A 385 -8.80 -4.15 -24.10
CA SER A 385 -7.94 -5.30 -24.38
C SER A 385 -7.77 -6.10 -23.10
N THR A 386 -8.28 -7.33 -23.04
CA THR A 386 -8.14 -8.20 -21.86
C THR A 386 -6.87 -9.05 -21.92
N PRO A 387 -6.30 -9.48 -20.78
CA PRO A 387 -5.13 -10.37 -20.77
C PRO A 387 -5.48 -11.83 -21.09
N PRO A 388 -4.49 -12.66 -21.47
CA PRO A 388 -4.68 -14.10 -21.71
C PRO A 388 -5.20 -14.89 -20.51
N GLU A 389 -4.83 -14.51 -19.28
CA GLU A 389 -5.27 -15.18 -18.04
C GLU A 389 -6.75 -14.92 -17.67
N ALA A 390 -7.34 -13.84 -18.18
CA ALA A 390 -8.73 -13.46 -17.96
C ALA A 390 -9.34 -12.83 -19.22
N PRO A 391 -9.54 -13.60 -20.30
CA PRO A 391 -9.83 -13.06 -21.63
C PRO A 391 -11.31 -12.68 -21.87
N HIS A 392 -12.16 -12.89 -20.87
CA HIS A 392 -13.61 -12.75 -21.02
C HIS A 392 -14.17 -11.68 -20.10
N VAL A 393 -14.82 -10.66 -20.66
CA VAL A 393 -15.70 -9.78 -19.89
C VAL A 393 -16.96 -10.57 -19.53
N ILE A 394 -17.25 -10.68 -18.23
CA ILE A 394 -18.40 -11.45 -17.71
C ILE A 394 -19.48 -10.59 -17.05
N ALA A 395 -19.15 -9.34 -16.74
CA ALA A 395 -20.07 -8.36 -16.19
C ALA A 395 -19.62 -6.95 -16.62
N SER A 396 -20.59 -6.10 -16.91
CA SER A 396 -20.39 -4.68 -17.21
C SER A 396 -21.71 -3.96 -16.97
N ASN A 397 -21.66 -2.74 -16.47
CA ASN A 397 -22.85 -1.89 -16.37
C ASN A 397 -23.21 -1.16 -17.67
N LEU A 398 -22.32 -1.21 -18.67
CA LEU A 398 -22.59 -0.80 -20.05
C LEU A 398 -22.57 -1.99 -21.00
N ASP A 399 -23.40 -1.96 -22.05
CA ASP A 399 -23.47 -3.02 -23.05
C ASP A 399 -22.20 -3.03 -23.92
N LEU A 400 -21.28 -3.94 -23.60
CA LEU A 400 -20.04 -4.15 -24.35
C LEU A 400 -20.24 -5.17 -25.47
N THR A 401 -19.78 -4.83 -26.66
CA THR A 401 -19.75 -5.72 -27.81
C THR A 401 -18.34 -6.28 -28.00
N GLN A 402 -18.22 -7.61 -28.07
CA GLN A 402 -16.96 -8.24 -28.44
C GLN A 402 -16.74 -8.10 -29.95
N ILE A 403 -15.66 -7.44 -30.35
CA ILE A 403 -15.31 -7.23 -31.77
C ILE A 403 -14.30 -8.26 -32.27
N GLU A 404 -13.38 -8.69 -31.43
CA GLU A 404 -12.38 -9.72 -31.69
C GLU A 404 -12.10 -10.51 -30.41
N GLU A 405 -11.27 -11.55 -30.48
CA GLU A 405 -10.79 -12.22 -29.28
C GLU A 405 -10.09 -11.21 -28.36
N GLN A 406 -10.44 -11.21 -27.06
CA GLN A 406 -9.89 -10.30 -26.05
C GLN A 406 -10.13 -8.79 -26.30
N ARG A 407 -11.00 -8.43 -27.25
CA ARG A 407 -11.29 -7.03 -27.62
C ARG A 407 -12.78 -6.72 -27.51
N TYR A 408 -13.11 -5.75 -26.67
CA TYR A 408 -14.47 -5.31 -26.41
C TYR A 408 -14.59 -3.82 -26.62
N THR A 409 -15.75 -3.37 -27.09
CA THR A 409 -16.01 -1.95 -27.30
C THR A 409 -17.47 -1.59 -27.02
N THR A 410 -17.71 -0.35 -26.64
CA THR A 410 -19.06 0.26 -26.65
C THR A 410 -18.96 1.75 -26.92
N THR A 411 -20.07 2.35 -27.33
CA THR A 411 -20.18 3.81 -27.47
C THR A 411 -21.56 4.24 -27.01
N VAL A 412 -21.56 5.17 -26.05
CA VAL A 412 -22.77 5.82 -25.55
C VAL A 412 -22.79 7.29 -26.00
N PRO A 413 -23.98 7.84 -26.31
CA PRO A 413 -24.08 9.18 -26.90
C PRO A 413 -23.85 10.33 -25.91
N SER A 414 -23.89 10.04 -24.62
CA SER A 414 -23.75 11.00 -23.51
C SER A 414 -23.06 10.35 -22.32
N LEU A 415 -22.65 11.18 -21.35
CA LEU A 415 -22.15 10.71 -20.06
C LEU A 415 -23.17 9.78 -19.37
N PRO A 416 -22.77 8.59 -18.89
CA PRO A 416 -23.61 7.75 -18.04
C PRO A 416 -23.91 8.38 -16.67
N ASP A 417 -25.02 7.98 -16.05
CA ASP A 417 -25.41 8.45 -14.69
C ASP A 417 -24.56 7.84 -13.56
N HIS A 418 -23.74 6.85 -13.87
CA HIS A 418 -22.95 6.08 -12.92
C HIS A 418 -21.54 5.82 -13.46
N ASP A 419 -20.60 5.59 -12.56
CA ASP A 419 -19.21 5.25 -12.90
C ASP A 419 -19.14 3.95 -13.71
N PHE A 420 -18.14 3.82 -14.58
CA PHE A 420 -18.00 2.64 -15.43
C PHE A 420 -17.35 1.49 -14.66
N VAL A 421 -18.01 0.32 -14.67
CA VAL A 421 -17.54 -0.87 -13.95
C VAL A 421 -17.65 -2.09 -14.85
N PHE A 422 -16.58 -2.86 -14.95
CA PHE A 422 -16.58 -4.15 -15.65
C PHE A 422 -15.72 -5.20 -14.94
N SER A 423 -16.05 -6.46 -15.16
CA SER A 423 -15.31 -7.59 -14.60
C SER A 423 -14.88 -8.57 -15.68
N ILE A 424 -13.64 -9.05 -15.58
CA ILE A 424 -13.06 -10.07 -16.45
C ILE A 424 -12.78 -11.37 -15.71
N TYR A 425 -12.79 -12.48 -16.44
CA TYR A 425 -12.66 -13.83 -15.89
C TYR A 425 -12.01 -14.80 -16.89
N ALA A 426 -11.50 -15.92 -16.37
CA ALA A 426 -10.85 -16.99 -17.14
C ALA A 426 -11.80 -17.70 -18.13
N HIS A 427 -13.12 -17.64 -17.89
CA HIS A 427 -14.14 -18.31 -18.71
C HIS A 427 -15.27 -17.33 -19.08
N LYS A 428 -16.03 -17.66 -20.14
CA LYS A 428 -17.16 -16.84 -20.63
C LYS A 428 -18.27 -16.59 -19.60
N SER A 429 -18.35 -17.40 -18.55
CA SER A 429 -19.30 -17.24 -17.46
C SER A 429 -18.81 -18.03 -16.24
N ILE A 430 -19.25 -17.64 -15.05
CA ILE A 430 -18.98 -18.37 -13.81
C ILE A 430 -19.95 -19.55 -13.69
N SER A 431 -19.45 -20.78 -13.81
CA SER A 431 -20.27 -21.99 -13.70
C SER A 431 -20.61 -22.34 -12.24
N LEU A 432 -21.59 -23.24 -12.05
CA LEU A 432 -21.88 -23.80 -10.72
C LEU A 432 -20.68 -24.57 -10.15
N LEU A 433 -19.94 -25.29 -10.99
CA LEU A 433 -18.72 -25.99 -10.58
C LEU A 433 -17.64 -25.01 -10.13
N ASP A 434 -17.47 -23.88 -10.80
CA ASP A 434 -16.52 -22.84 -10.37
C ASP A 434 -16.85 -22.32 -8.98
N ARG A 435 -18.13 -22.10 -8.70
CA ARG A 435 -18.60 -21.63 -7.39
C ARG A 435 -18.36 -22.66 -6.29
N ILE A 436 -18.69 -23.92 -6.57
CA ILE A 436 -18.48 -25.03 -5.65
C ILE A 436 -16.99 -25.17 -5.34
N THR A 437 -16.14 -25.23 -6.36
CA THR A 437 -14.68 -25.34 -6.21
C THR A 437 -14.09 -24.16 -5.43
N GLY A 438 -14.54 -22.93 -5.70
CA GLY A 438 -14.09 -21.74 -4.97
C GLY A 438 -14.39 -21.82 -3.47
N VAL A 439 -15.64 -22.18 -3.11
CA VAL A 439 -16.05 -22.36 -1.71
C VAL A 439 -15.29 -23.51 -1.04
N PHE A 440 -15.09 -24.62 -1.75
CA PHE A 440 -14.32 -25.75 -1.24
C PHE A 440 -12.86 -25.36 -0.97
N ASN A 441 -12.19 -24.68 -1.91
CA ASN A 441 -10.79 -24.26 -1.75
C ASN A 441 -10.61 -23.28 -0.59
N ALA A 442 -11.48 -22.28 -0.46
CA ALA A 442 -11.45 -21.33 0.66
C ALA A 442 -11.65 -22.03 2.03
N SER A 443 -12.45 -23.10 2.07
CA SER A 443 -12.68 -23.89 3.28
C SER A 443 -11.52 -24.85 3.57
N PHE A 444 -10.86 -25.40 2.54
CA PHE A 444 -9.82 -26.42 2.67
C PHE A 444 -8.48 -25.87 3.20
N GLU A 445 -8.14 -24.62 2.86
CA GLU A 445 -6.91 -23.94 3.34
C GLU A 445 -6.85 -23.88 4.88
N TYR A 446 -7.99 -23.71 5.56
CA TYR A 446 -8.07 -23.72 7.03
C TYR A 446 -8.33 -25.12 7.63
N SER A 447 -8.89 -26.05 6.86
CA SER A 447 -9.37 -27.34 7.37
C SER A 447 -8.29 -28.42 7.42
N ILE A 448 -7.23 -28.34 6.59
CA ILE A 448 -6.16 -29.35 6.58
C ILE A 448 -5.48 -29.45 7.96
N LEU A 449 -5.21 -28.33 8.62
CA LEU A 449 -4.59 -28.31 9.95
C LEU A 449 -5.49 -28.96 11.01
N LEU A 450 -6.81 -28.72 10.94
CA LEU A 450 -7.77 -29.30 11.88
C LEU A 450 -7.98 -30.80 11.64
N VAL A 451 -8.03 -31.24 10.38
CA VAL A 451 -8.19 -32.65 10.03
C VAL A 451 -6.92 -33.44 10.36
N VAL A 452 -5.74 -32.93 10.00
CA VAL A 452 -4.46 -33.56 10.35
C VAL A 452 -4.24 -33.55 11.86
N GLY A 453 -4.49 -32.43 12.54
CA GLY A 453 -4.42 -32.34 14.00
C GLY A 453 -5.39 -33.28 14.71
N GLY A 454 -6.62 -33.40 14.20
CA GLY A 454 -7.63 -34.34 14.72
C GLY A 454 -7.24 -35.80 14.54
N ILE A 455 -6.67 -36.18 13.40
CA ILE A 455 -6.17 -37.54 13.15
C ILE A 455 -4.99 -37.87 14.08
N ILE A 456 -4.06 -36.93 14.29
CA ILE A 456 -2.93 -37.09 15.21
C ILE A 456 -3.44 -37.25 16.65
N LEU A 457 -4.39 -36.42 17.09
CA LEU A 457 -4.98 -36.49 18.43
C LEU A 457 -5.70 -37.82 18.66
N ALA A 458 -6.50 -38.27 17.71
CA ALA A 458 -7.19 -39.56 17.76
C ALA A 458 -6.18 -40.73 17.85
N GLY A 459 -5.10 -40.67 17.07
CA GLY A 459 -4.00 -41.63 17.12
C GLY A 459 -3.33 -41.68 18.50
N MET A 460 -3.03 -40.53 19.10
CA MET A 460 -2.45 -40.45 20.46
C MET A 460 -3.39 -41.03 21.52
N VAL A 461 -4.69 -40.77 21.44
CA VAL A 461 -5.68 -41.31 22.38
C VAL A 461 -5.72 -42.84 22.31
N VAL A 462 -5.68 -43.42 21.10
CA VAL A 462 -5.65 -44.88 20.91
C VAL A 462 -4.36 -45.50 21.47
N VAL A 463 -3.22 -44.84 21.28
CA VAL A 463 -1.94 -45.30 21.84
C VAL A 463 -1.95 -45.24 23.37
N LEU A 464 -2.40 -44.13 23.96
CA LEU A 464 -2.50 -43.94 25.41
C LEU A 464 -3.48 -44.93 26.07
N THR A 465 -4.63 -45.18 25.44
CA THR A 465 -5.61 -46.17 25.94
C THR A 465 -5.09 -47.61 25.80
N GLY A 466 -4.33 -47.91 24.75
CA GLY A 466 -3.62 -49.17 24.60
C GLY A 466 -2.55 -49.39 25.68
N LEU A 467 -1.73 -48.38 25.96
CA LEU A 467 -0.69 -48.40 27.00
C LEU A 467 -1.26 -48.54 28.41
N THR A 468 -2.31 -47.79 28.74
CA THR A 468 -2.97 -47.87 30.05
C THR A 468 -3.67 -49.21 30.30
N ARG A 469 -4.28 -49.81 29.28
CA ARG A 469 -4.82 -51.18 29.37
C ARG A 469 -3.72 -52.23 29.51
N PHE A 470 -2.58 -52.05 28.85
CA PHE A 470 -1.42 -52.93 28.99
C PHE A 470 -0.80 -52.88 30.39
N LEU A 471 -0.68 -51.68 30.97
CA LEU A 471 -0.15 -51.49 32.33
C LEU A 471 -1.09 -51.98 33.44
N ARG A 472 -2.40 -52.10 33.17
CA ARG A 472 -3.38 -52.68 34.12
C ARG A 472 -3.47 -54.21 34.06
N HIS A 473 -2.91 -54.85 33.04
CA HIS A 473 -2.89 -56.30 32.85
C HIS A 473 -1.51 -56.94 33.05
N LYS A 474 -0.54 -56.14 33.53
CA LYS A 474 0.63 -56.61 34.26
C LYS A 474 0.38 -56.38 35.74
#